data_AF-A0A9Q0FNN1-F1
#
_entry.id   AF-A0A9Q0FNN1-F1
#
_cell.length_a   1.000
_cell.length_b   1.000
_cell.length_c   1.000
_cell.angle_alpha   90.00
_cell.angle_beta   90.00
_cell.angle_gamma   90.00
#
_symmetry.space_group_name_H-M   'P 1'
#
loop_
_entity.id
_entity.type
_entity.pdbx_description
1 polymer ?
#
loop_
_entity_poly.entity_id
_entity_poly.type
_entity_poly.pdbx_seq_one_letter_code
_entity_poly.pdbx_strand_id
1 'polypeptide(L)'
;MVLKKAGWLYCDTKGQSRTPKMPHFDWTGYFSKDLFIWTKSLIRPYLISPKCFVPAHIELPDWAVAIKTPEQIKRMRETCRIAREVLDAAARVIRPGVTTDEINRVAYEATAFSWFLCASSVVSVILGWALYPSDLNYYFFPKSCCT
;
A
#
# COMPACT_ATOMS: atom_id res chain seq x y z
N MET A 1 41.64 -1.75 -1.95
CA MET A 1 40.96 -1.74 -3.27
C MET A 1 39.83 -2.75 -3.21
N VAL A 2 38.67 -2.35 -2.68
CA VAL A 2 37.52 -3.25 -2.50
C VAL A 2 36.77 -3.31 -3.83
N LEU A 3 36.59 -4.52 -4.34
CA LEU A 3 35.80 -4.81 -5.54
C LEU A 3 34.37 -4.26 -5.34
N LYS A 4 34.06 -3.09 -5.91
CA LYS A 4 32.67 -2.68 -6.14
C LYS A 4 32.09 -3.66 -7.15
N LYS A 5 31.49 -4.76 -6.67
CA LYS A 5 30.52 -5.54 -7.45
C LYS A 5 29.56 -4.51 -8.04
N ALA A 6 29.47 -4.44 -9.36
CA ALA A 6 28.50 -3.62 -10.06
C ALA A 6 27.10 -4.14 -9.68
N GLY A 7 26.59 -3.64 -8.56
CA GLY A 7 25.31 -4.03 -8.01
C GLY A 7 24.20 -3.57 -8.94
N TRP A 8 23.09 -4.30 -8.86
CA TRP A 8 21.80 -3.93 -9.43
C TRP A 8 21.33 -2.59 -8.85
N LEU A 9 21.84 -1.47 -9.39
CA LEU A 9 21.57 -0.13 -8.87
C LEU A 9 20.48 0.58 -9.68
N TYR A 10 19.44 -0.13 -10.14
CA TYR A 10 18.30 0.58 -10.75
C TYR A 10 17.68 1.55 -9.76
N CYS A 11 17.60 1.15 -8.48
CA CYS A 11 17.30 2.01 -7.35
C CYS A 11 18.60 2.24 -6.58
N ASP A 12 19.13 3.46 -6.61
CA ASP A 12 20.26 3.82 -5.75
C ASP A 12 19.75 4.22 -4.35
N THR A 13 20.67 4.36 -3.39
CA THR A 13 20.41 5.05 -2.11
C THR A 13 19.08 4.66 -1.43
N LYS A 14 18.86 3.35 -1.22
CA LYS A 14 17.63 2.80 -0.61
C LYS A 14 16.32 3.15 -1.34
N GLY A 15 16.36 3.49 -2.63
CA GLY A 15 15.16 3.83 -3.42
C GLY A 15 14.95 5.33 -3.68
N GLN A 16 15.85 6.20 -3.22
CA GLN A 16 15.72 7.66 -3.38
C GLN A 16 15.92 8.14 -4.81
N SER A 17 16.77 7.49 -5.58
CA SER A 17 16.97 7.81 -7.00
C SER A 17 17.04 6.56 -7.85
N ARG A 18 16.82 6.77 -9.15
CA ARG A 18 16.87 5.72 -10.16
C ARG A 18 17.96 6.02 -11.18
N THR A 19 18.72 5.00 -11.58
CA THR A 19 19.68 5.18 -12.66
C THR A 19 18.95 5.38 -13.98
N PRO A 20 19.49 6.23 -14.89
CA PRO A 20 18.88 6.46 -16.19
C PRO A 20 18.85 5.21 -17.08
N LYS A 21 19.77 4.26 -16.86
CA LYS A 21 19.81 2.99 -17.57
C LYS A 21 19.11 1.92 -16.74
N MET A 22 18.03 1.36 -17.27
CA MET A 22 17.39 0.18 -16.69
C MET A 22 18.31 -1.04 -16.91
N PRO A 23 18.60 -1.85 -15.87
CA PRO A 23 19.33 -3.09 -16.06
C PRO A 23 18.52 -4.07 -16.89
N HIS A 24 19.21 -5.05 -17.47
CA HIS A 24 18.53 -6.19 -18.08
C HIS A 24 17.68 -6.91 -17.04
N PHE A 25 16.41 -7.16 -17.36
CA PHE A 25 15.48 -7.85 -16.49
C PHE A 25 14.61 -8.79 -17.32
N ASP A 26 14.66 -10.07 -17.02
CA ASP A 26 13.85 -11.10 -17.67
C ASP A 26 12.43 -11.07 -17.09
N TRP A 27 11.54 -10.33 -17.76
CA TRP A 27 10.15 -10.21 -17.33
C TRP A 27 9.44 -11.57 -17.31
N THR A 28 8.77 -11.88 -16.20
CA THR A 28 8.10 -13.17 -15.98
C THR A 28 6.73 -13.28 -16.66
N GLY A 29 6.27 -12.23 -17.34
CA GLY A 29 4.99 -12.24 -18.04
C GLY A 29 4.90 -11.11 -19.07
N TYR A 30 3.97 -11.27 -19.99
CA TYR A 30 3.61 -10.25 -20.95
C TYR A 30 2.55 -9.33 -20.34
N PHE A 31 2.84 -8.04 -20.18
CA PHE A 31 1.80 -7.02 -20.13
C PHE A 31 1.25 -6.79 -21.55
N SER A 32 0.77 -7.86 -22.19
CA SER A 32 -0.05 -7.85 -23.39
C SER A 32 -0.53 -9.27 -23.68
N LYS A 33 -1.87 -9.41 -23.72
CA LYS A 33 -2.70 -10.39 -24.44
C LYS A 33 -1.91 -11.48 -25.19
N ASP A 34 -1.47 -12.53 -24.52
CA ASP A 34 -1.43 -13.86 -25.12
C ASP A 34 -1.32 -14.91 -24.01
N LEU A 35 -2.21 -15.87 -24.12
CA LEU A 35 -2.55 -16.88 -23.14
C LEU A 35 -1.48 -17.99 -23.13
N PHE A 36 -1.53 -18.79 -22.07
CA PHE A 36 -1.04 -20.18 -21.97
C PHE A 36 0.39 -20.38 -21.45
N ILE A 37 0.50 -20.70 -20.15
CA ILE A 37 0.71 -22.07 -19.61
C ILE A 37 0.88 -21.96 -18.09
N TRP A 38 -0.02 -22.57 -17.32
CA TRP A 38 0.14 -22.77 -15.87
C TRP A 38 -0.06 -24.25 -15.58
N THR A 39 1.03 -25.00 -15.48
CA THR A 39 1.00 -26.32 -14.83
C THR A 39 2.04 -26.34 -13.73
N LYS A 40 1.64 -25.78 -12.58
CA LYS A 40 2.31 -26.02 -11.30
C LYS A 40 1.42 -26.99 -10.54
N SER A 41 1.92 -28.19 -10.26
CA SER A 41 1.23 -29.24 -9.51
C SER A 41 0.53 -28.67 -8.29
N LEU A 42 -0.78 -28.93 -8.18
CA LEU A 42 -1.61 -28.44 -7.08
C LEU A 42 -1.16 -29.10 -5.78
N ILE A 43 -0.47 -28.33 -4.93
CA ILE A 43 -0.35 -28.66 -3.50
C ILE A 43 -1.77 -28.62 -2.95
N ARG A 44 -2.26 -29.76 -2.44
CA ARG A 44 -3.58 -29.83 -1.81
C ARG A 44 -3.46 -29.28 -0.39
N PRO A 45 -4.12 -28.15 -0.05
CA PRO A 45 -4.14 -27.68 1.33
C PRO A 45 -4.85 -28.71 2.22
N TYR A 46 -4.23 -29.03 3.35
CA TYR A 46 -4.83 -29.86 4.39
C TYR A 46 -5.75 -29.02 5.29
N LEU A 47 -6.64 -29.66 6.03
CA LEU A 47 -7.60 -28.97 6.92
C LEU A 47 -6.82 -28.21 8.01
N ILE A 48 -6.94 -26.88 8.02
CA ILE A 48 -6.29 -26.02 9.02
C ILE A 48 -7.04 -26.15 10.35
N SER A 49 -6.34 -26.55 11.41
CA SER A 49 -6.90 -26.61 12.76
C SER A 49 -7.21 -25.21 13.31
N PRO A 50 -8.16 -25.08 14.26
CA PRO A 50 -8.41 -23.82 14.94
C PRO A 50 -7.15 -23.26 15.62
N LYS A 51 -7.06 -21.93 15.75
CA LYS A 51 -5.95 -21.26 16.42
C LYS A 51 -5.96 -21.59 17.92
N CYS A 52 -4.81 -22.01 18.46
CA CYS A 52 -4.65 -22.18 19.91
C CYS A 52 -4.83 -20.85 20.65
N PHE A 53 -5.52 -20.88 21.80
CA PHE A 53 -5.67 -19.73 22.68
C PHE A 53 -4.34 -19.41 23.38
N VAL A 54 -3.96 -18.13 23.38
CA VAL A 54 -2.77 -17.63 24.10
C VAL A 54 -3.25 -16.85 25.33
N PRO A 55 -2.98 -17.32 26.56
CA PRO A 55 -3.33 -16.62 27.81
C PRO A 55 -2.74 -15.21 27.91
N ALA A 56 -3.49 -14.28 28.52
CA ALA A 56 -3.14 -12.86 28.58
C ALA A 56 -1.91 -12.50 29.44
N HIS A 57 -1.47 -13.40 30.32
CA HIS A 57 -0.29 -13.18 31.18
C HIS A 57 1.03 -13.48 30.46
N ILE A 58 0.99 -14.09 29.27
CA ILE A 58 2.17 -14.35 28.46
C ILE A 58 2.55 -13.04 27.77
N GLU A 59 3.76 -12.57 28.02
CA GLU A 59 4.30 -11.42 27.30
C GLU A 59 4.31 -11.73 25.80
N LEU A 60 3.67 -10.83 25.07
CA LEU A 60 3.55 -10.94 23.63
C LEU A 60 4.84 -10.42 22.98
N PRO A 61 5.44 -11.14 22.03
CA PRO A 61 6.62 -10.67 21.31
C PRO A 61 6.29 -9.41 20.49
N ASP A 62 7.31 -8.66 20.07
CA ASP A 62 7.13 -7.39 19.33
C ASP A 62 6.30 -7.53 18.03
N TRP A 63 6.26 -8.72 17.44
CA TRP A 63 5.46 -9.03 16.25
C TRP A 63 4.02 -9.45 16.55
N ALA A 64 3.64 -9.53 17.82
CA ALA A 64 2.29 -9.89 18.22
C ALA A 64 1.31 -8.76 17.93
N VAL A 65 0.05 -9.16 17.70
CA VAL A 65 -1.03 -8.22 17.37
C VAL A 65 -1.35 -7.36 18.59
N ALA A 66 -1.03 -6.07 18.50
CA ALA A 66 -1.36 -5.10 19.53
C ALA A 66 -2.89 -4.96 19.70
N ILE A 67 -3.38 -5.21 20.92
CA ILE A 67 -4.79 -4.98 21.29
C ILE A 67 -5.04 -3.47 21.33
N LYS A 68 -6.03 -3.00 20.58
CA LYS A 68 -6.35 -1.57 20.45
C LYS A 68 -7.35 -1.11 21.51
N THR A 69 -7.18 0.10 22.01
CA THR A 69 -8.16 0.73 22.90
C THR A 69 -9.42 1.14 22.14
N PRO A 70 -10.57 1.32 22.81
CA PRO A 70 -11.80 1.78 22.17
C PRO A 70 -11.64 3.07 21.35
N GLU A 71 -10.82 4.01 21.83
CA GLU A 71 -10.52 5.28 21.15
C GLU A 71 -9.69 5.06 19.88
N GLN A 72 -8.68 4.17 19.94
CA GLN A 72 -7.89 3.80 18.78
C GLN A 72 -8.76 3.13 17.71
N ILE A 73 -9.65 2.23 18.11
CA ILE A 73 -10.62 1.58 17.22
C ILE A 73 -11.53 2.63 16.55
N LYS A 74 -12.02 3.62 17.31
CA LYS A 74 -12.85 4.71 16.76
C LYS A 74 -12.11 5.52 15.69
N ARG A 75 -10.83 5.86 15.94
CA ARG A 75 -9.98 6.55 14.96
C ARG A 75 -9.74 5.70 13.72
N MET A 76 -9.40 4.42 13.88
CA MET A 76 -9.18 3.49 12.77
C MET A 76 -10.42 3.35 11.89
N ARG A 77 -11.62 3.19 12.48
CA ARG A 77 -12.88 3.11 11.73
C ARG A 77 -13.11 4.34 10.86
N GLU A 78 -12.83 5.51 11.40
CA GLU A 78 -13.00 6.76 10.66
C GLU A 78 -11.97 6.90 9.53
N THR A 79 -10.69 6.59 9.78
CA THR A 79 -9.66 6.57 8.74
C THR A 79 -10.01 5.58 7.61
N CYS A 80 -10.51 4.38 7.95
CA CYS A 80 -10.94 3.39 6.96
C CYS A 80 -12.15 3.87 6.14
N ARG A 81 -13.09 4.60 6.76
CA ARG A 81 -14.24 5.19 6.06
C ARG A 81 -13.78 6.19 5.00
N ILE A 82 -12.86 7.09 5.36
CA ILE A 82 -12.29 8.08 4.44
C ILE A 82 -11.49 7.39 3.32
N ALA A 83 -10.68 6.38 3.67
CA ALA A 83 -9.92 5.61 2.68
C ALA A 83 -10.84 4.93 1.64
N ARG A 84 -12.04 4.47 2.06
CA ARG A 84 -13.05 3.96 1.13
C ARG A 84 -13.54 5.04 0.17
N GLU A 85 -13.82 6.25 0.65
CA GLU A 85 -14.26 7.36 -0.19
C GLU A 85 -13.19 7.77 -1.22
N VAL A 86 -11.91 7.77 -0.81
CA VAL A 86 -10.77 7.99 -1.72
C VAL A 86 -10.71 6.90 -2.79
N LEU A 87 -10.88 5.63 -2.39
CA LEU A 87 -10.91 4.51 -3.33
C LEU A 87 -12.09 4.61 -4.31
N ASP A 88 -13.25 5.05 -3.85
CA ASP A 88 -14.41 5.33 -4.69
C ASP A 88 -14.16 6.47 -5.69
N ALA A 89 -13.45 7.52 -5.27
CA ALA A 89 -13.07 8.61 -6.16
C ALA A 89 -12.11 8.13 -7.26
N ALA A 90 -11.10 7.33 -6.90
CA ALA A 90 -10.19 6.72 -7.86
C ALA A 90 -10.93 5.77 -8.81
N ALA A 91 -11.88 4.96 -8.32
CA ALA A 91 -12.64 4.03 -9.13
C ALA A 91 -13.50 4.73 -10.21
N ARG A 92 -14.06 5.91 -9.90
CA ARG A 92 -14.91 6.68 -10.83
C ARG A 92 -14.19 7.17 -12.09
N VAL A 93 -12.87 7.30 -12.04
CA VAL A 93 -12.08 7.77 -13.20
C VAL A 93 -11.54 6.65 -14.07
N ILE A 94 -11.69 5.38 -13.66
CA ILE A 94 -11.18 4.23 -14.39
C ILE A 94 -11.95 4.05 -15.69
N ARG A 95 -11.25 4.27 -16.82
CA ARG A 95 -11.75 4.00 -18.18
C ARG A 95 -10.57 3.79 -19.13
N PRO A 96 -10.77 3.11 -20.27
CA PRO A 96 -9.71 2.97 -21.28
C PRO A 96 -9.11 4.31 -21.68
N GLY A 97 -7.78 4.37 -21.77
CA GLY A 97 -7.03 5.58 -22.10
C GLY A 97 -6.65 6.45 -20.90
N VAL A 98 -7.18 6.19 -19.70
CA VAL A 98 -6.72 6.85 -18.47
C VAL A 98 -5.44 6.18 -17.98
N THR A 99 -4.46 7.01 -17.66
CA THR A 99 -3.16 6.55 -17.14
C THR A 99 -3.23 6.28 -15.64
N THR A 100 -2.36 5.40 -15.15
CA THR A 100 -2.21 5.17 -13.71
C THR A 100 -1.77 6.41 -12.95
N ASP A 101 -1.04 7.32 -13.61
CA ASP A 101 -0.65 8.61 -13.04
C ASP A 101 -1.83 9.56 -12.82
N GLU A 102 -2.82 9.55 -13.72
CA GLU A 102 -4.07 10.28 -13.56
C GLU A 102 -4.91 9.72 -12.39
N ILE A 103 -4.96 8.39 -12.25
CA ILE A 103 -5.62 7.73 -11.10
C ILE A 103 -4.91 8.13 -9.80
N ASN A 104 -3.58 8.08 -9.77
CA ASN A 104 -2.79 8.52 -8.63
C ASN A 104 -3.03 10.00 -8.28
N ARG A 105 -3.18 10.89 -9.27
CA ARG A 105 -3.51 12.29 -9.00
C ARG A 105 -4.86 12.43 -8.30
N VAL A 106 -5.88 11.72 -8.76
CA VAL A 106 -7.21 11.73 -8.12
C VAL A 106 -7.15 11.17 -6.70
N ALA A 107 -6.42 10.08 -6.48
CA ALA A 107 -6.23 9.50 -5.14
C ALA A 107 -5.48 10.48 -4.21
N TYR A 108 -4.43 11.14 -4.70
CA TYR A 108 -3.71 12.18 -3.98
C TYR A 108 -4.62 13.35 -3.60
N GLU A 109 -5.33 13.92 -4.58
CA GLU A 109 -6.23 15.06 -4.37
C GLU A 109 -7.37 14.71 -3.41
N ALA A 110 -8.02 13.55 -3.59
CA ALA A 110 -9.07 13.10 -2.69
C ALA A 110 -8.55 12.91 -1.25
N THR A 111 -7.32 12.44 -1.08
CA THR A 111 -6.70 12.30 0.24
C THR A 111 -6.35 13.67 0.84
N ALA A 112 -5.64 14.52 0.08
CA ALA A 112 -5.16 15.82 0.55
C ALA A 112 -6.29 16.83 0.80
N PHE A 113 -7.36 16.80 0.01
CA PHE A 113 -8.50 17.73 0.12
C PHE A 113 -9.72 17.15 0.83
N SER A 114 -9.59 15.96 1.43
CA SER A 114 -10.63 15.31 2.26
C SER A 114 -11.05 16.12 3.50
N TRP A 115 -10.42 17.27 3.78
CA TRP A 115 -10.84 18.20 4.84
C TRP A 115 -12.35 18.51 4.79
N PHE A 116 -12.94 18.67 3.60
CA PHE A 116 -14.38 18.90 3.44
C PHE A 116 -15.25 17.68 3.80
N LEU A 117 -14.73 16.46 3.61
CA LEU A 117 -15.42 15.20 3.96
C LEU A 117 -15.31 14.87 5.45
N CYS A 118 -14.35 15.49 6.13
CA CYS A 118 -14.05 15.29 7.54
C CYS A 118 -14.66 16.35 8.46
N ALA A 119 -15.25 17.44 7.95
CA ALA A 119 -15.71 18.59 8.74
C ALA A 119 -16.68 18.24 9.89
N SER A 120 -17.39 17.11 9.82
CA SER A 120 -18.30 16.60 10.86
C SER A 120 -17.74 15.45 11.70
N SER A 121 -16.49 15.03 11.45
CA SER A 121 -15.87 13.85 12.06
C SER A 121 -14.78 14.21 13.08
N VAL A 122 -14.74 13.43 14.16
CA VAL A 122 -13.83 13.60 15.31
C VAL A 122 -12.34 13.59 14.93
N VAL A 123 -11.99 13.03 13.77
CA VAL A 123 -10.62 13.00 13.24
C VAL A 123 -10.17 14.38 12.73
N SER A 124 -11.08 15.18 12.15
CA SER A 124 -10.76 16.53 11.65
C SER A 124 -10.40 17.50 12.77
N VAL A 125 -11.06 17.35 13.93
CA VAL A 125 -10.83 18.16 15.12
C VAL A 125 -9.45 17.88 15.75
N ILE A 126 -8.94 16.65 15.61
CA ILE A 126 -7.69 16.23 16.24
C ILE A 126 -6.48 16.55 15.36
N LEU A 127 -6.62 16.48 14.03
CA LEU A 127 -5.48 16.62 13.12
C LEU A 127 -5.35 18.02 12.50
N GLY A 128 -6.42 18.82 12.41
CA GLY A 128 -6.39 20.20 11.90
C GLY A 128 -5.86 20.39 10.46
N TRP A 129 -5.47 19.30 9.79
CA TRP A 129 -4.68 19.27 8.57
C TRP A 129 -5.16 18.12 7.68
N ALA A 130 -4.95 18.28 6.37
CA ALA A 130 -5.14 17.29 5.32
C ALA A 130 -4.67 15.87 5.70
N LEU A 131 -5.34 14.82 5.19
CA LEU A 131 -4.86 13.45 5.35
C LEU A 131 -3.57 13.23 4.54
N TYR A 132 -2.66 12.43 5.10
CA TYR A 132 -1.41 12.04 4.43
C TYR A 132 -1.61 10.72 3.67
N PRO A 133 -1.32 10.66 2.36
CA PRO A 133 -1.31 9.39 1.63
C PRO A 133 -0.15 8.51 2.12
N SER A 134 -0.48 7.38 2.75
CA SER A 134 0.49 6.52 3.45
C SER A 134 1.61 5.98 2.56
N ASP A 135 1.32 5.77 1.29
CA ASP A 135 2.29 5.22 0.34
C ASP A 135 3.33 6.26 -0.04
N LEU A 136 2.98 7.55 0.00
CA LEU A 136 3.88 8.62 -0.40
C LEU A 136 5.10 8.62 0.50
N ASN A 137 6.28 8.55 -0.12
CA ASN A 137 7.58 8.49 0.56
C ASN A 137 7.75 7.30 1.54
N TYR A 138 6.83 6.33 1.55
CA TYR A 138 7.02 5.08 2.29
C TYR A 138 8.19 4.32 1.66
N TYR A 139 9.33 4.26 2.37
CA TYR A 139 10.60 3.78 1.79
C TYR A 139 10.93 4.46 0.45
N PHE A 140 10.72 5.78 0.36
CA PHE A 140 10.94 6.60 -0.85
C PHE A 140 10.05 6.23 -2.04
N PHE A 141 8.92 5.58 -1.80
CA PHE A 141 7.95 5.33 -2.84
C PHE A 141 7.42 6.66 -3.43
N PRO A 142 7.46 6.86 -4.76
CA PRO A 142 7.31 8.20 -5.36
C PRO A 142 5.85 8.59 -5.66
N LYS A 143 4.88 7.75 -5.30
CA LYS A 143 3.46 7.95 -5.62
C LYS A 143 2.60 7.87 -4.37
N SER A 144 1.36 8.34 -4.46
CA SER A 144 0.40 8.39 -3.35
C SER A 144 -0.47 7.14 -3.23
N CYS A 145 -0.51 6.30 -4.27
CA CYS A 145 -1.16 5.00 -4.28
C CYS A 145 -0.40 4.01 -5.18
N CYS A 146 -0.64 2.72 -4.97
CA CYS A 146 -0.23 1.66 -5.90
C CYS A 146 -1.34 1.40 -6.93
N THR A 147 -0.96 1.22 -8.20
CA THR A 147 -1.85 0.92 -9.34
C THR A 147 -1.33 -0.26 -10.14
#